data_AF-A0A857V9B1-F1
#
_entry.id   AF-A0A857V9B1-F1
#
_cell.length_a   1.000
_cell.length_b   1.000
_cell.length_c   1.000
_cell.angle_alpha   90.00
_cell.angle_beta   90.00
_cell.angle_gamma   90.00
#
_symmetry.space_group_name_H-M   'P 1'
#
loop_
_entity.id
_entity.type
_entity.pdbx_description
1 polymer ?
#
loop_
_entity_poly.entity_id
_entity_poly.type
_entity_poly.pdbx_seq_one_letter_code
_entity_poly.pdbx_strand_id
1 'polypeptide(L)'
;MSVTRFKVGDKVRVRKGLVANKYYDDVRCANSMARMGKKVLTIDCVESDYYRVEENIFCWSDEMLGPAEKTLDNLCAGDDISKGFGVRKVLAAVDDCYLLSPANKYTVASNWYTAAELKEMGYQVLSPGHSITPIEINGKKYDRSEVEKAIKDLEPIE
;
A
#
# COMPACT_ATOMS: atom_id res chain seq x y z
N MET A 1 13.70 14.40 8.01
CA MET A 1 13.17 13.09 7.57
C MET A 1 13.57 12.92 6.12
N SER A 2 14.37 11.91 5.79
CA SER A 2 14.71 11.63 4.40
C SER A 2 13.49 10.98 3.75
N VAL A 3 12.69 11.77 3.04
CA VAL A 3 11.59 11.25 2.23
C VAL A 3 12.24 10.52 1.06
N THR A 4 12.19 9.19 1.07
CA THR A 4 12.62 8.39 -0.08
C THR A 4 11.76 8.79 -1.27
N ARG A 5 12.37 9.48 -2.24
CA ARG A 5 11.68 9.90 -3.47
C ARG A 5 11.29 8.69 -4.31
N PHE A 6 10.21 8.84 -5.07
CA PHE A 6 9.77 7.81 -6.01
C PHE A 6 10.73 7.71 -7.20
N LYS A 7 10.78 6.53 -7.82
CA LYS A 7 11.57 6.27 -9.04
C LYS A 7 10.65 5.99 -10.22
N VAL A 8 11.22 6.09 -11.43
CA VAL A 8 10.52 5.70 -12.67
C VAL A 8 10.04 4.25 -12.57
N GLY A 9 8.80 4.02 -12.97
CA GLY A 9 8.09 2.74 -12.87
C GLY A 9 7.34 2.53 -11.55
N ASP A 10 7.53 3.37 -10.52
CA ASP A 10 6.78 3.24 -9.28
C ASP A 10 5.29 3.56 -9.51
N LYS A 11 4.43 2.72 -8.94
CA LYS A 11 3.01 3.02 -8.83
C LYS A 11 2.77 3.88 -7.60
N VAL A 12 2.20 5.07 -7.83
CA VAL A 12 1.86 6.04 -6.80
C VAL A 12 0.37 6.29 -6.77
N ARG A 13 -0.16 6.68 -5.62
CA ARG A 13 -1.56 7.03 -5.43
C ARG A 13 -1.69 8.51 -5.11
N VAL A 14 -2.53 9.20 -5.86
CA VAL A 14 -2.87 10.60 -5.59
C VAL A 14 -3.53 10.70 -4.22
N ARG A 15 -3.03 11.58 -3.35
CA ARG A 15 -3.61 11.76 -2.02
C ARG A 15 -5.04 12.28 -2.10
N LYS A 16 -5.89 11.85 -1.17
CA LYS A 16 -7.26 12.36 -1.08
C LYS A 16 -7.23 13.77 -0.48
N GLY A 17 -8.11 14.65 -0.96
CA GLY A 17 -8.31 15.97 -0.33
C GLY A 17 -7.35 17.05 -0.80
N LEU A 18 -6.72 16.86 -1.96
CA LEU A 18 -5.98 17.94 -2.61
C LEU A 18 -6.93 19.11 -2.92
N VAL A 19 -6.47 20.32 -2.62
CA VAL A 19 -7.23 21.56 -2.78
C VAL A 19 -6.80 22.22 -4.08
N ALA A 20 -7.76 22.57 -4.93
CA ALA A 20 -7.46 23.25 -6.17
C ALA A 20 -6.86 24.64 -5.93
N ASN A 21 -5.94 25.05 -6.81
CA ASN A 21 -5.16 26.28 -6.75
C ASN A 21 -4.23 26.43 -5.53
N LYS A 22 -4.10 25.39 -4.70
CA LYS A 22 -3.08 25.33 -3.65
C LYS A 22 -1.75 24.84 -4.25
N TYR A 23 -0.65 25.36 -3.73
CA TYR A 23 0.70 24.87 -4.01
C TYR A 23 1.11 23.80 -3.00
N TYR A 24 1.77 22.76 -3.50
CA TYR A 24 2.32 21.62 -2.77
C TYR A 24 3.76 21.44 -3.27
N ASP A 25 4.77 21.76 -2.47
CA ASP A 25 6.19 21.86 -2.89
C ASP A 25 6.35 22.60 -4.23
N ASP A 26 5.85 23.84 -4.31
CA ASP A 26 5.89 24.70 -5.51
C ASP A 26 5.13 24.19 -6.76
N VAL A 27 4.51 23.01 -6.68
CA VAL A 27 3.61 22.50 -7.72
C VAL A 27 2.17 22.94 -7.46
N ARG A 28 1.60 23.70 -8.41
CA ARG A 28 0.21 24.17 -8.32
C ARG A 28 -0.78 23.05 -8.63
N CYS A 29 -1.62 22.69 -7.67
CA CYS A 29 -2.71 21.73 -7.87
C CYS A 29 -3.82 22.31 -8.75
N ALA A 30 -3.96 21.83 -9.98
CA ALA A 30 -5.07 22.21 -10.86
C ALA A 30 -6.40 21.57 -10.41
N ASN A 31 -7.52 22.15 -10.84
CA ASN A 31 -8.87 21.61 -10.59
C ASN A 31 -9.00 20.13 -10.99
N SER A 32 -8.42 19.74 -12.12
CA SER A 32 -8.42 18.36 -12.60
C SER A 32 -7.64 17.44 -11.67
N MET A 33 -6.48 17.88 -11.19
CA MET A 33 -5.64 17.11 -10.25
C MET A 33 -6.35 16.87 -8.92
N ALA A 34 -7.03 17.89 -8.39
CA ALA A 34 -7.81 17.77 -7.15
C ALA A 34 -8.91 16.68 -7.24
N ARG A 35 -9.50 16.51 -8.44
CA ARG A 35 -10.52 15.47 -8.71
C ARG A 35 -9.94 14.07 -8.85
N MET A 36 -8.62 13.92 -8.99
CA MET A 36 -7.95 12.63 -9.17
C MET A 36 -7.60 11.93 -7.85
N GLY A 37 -8.05 12.43 -6.70
CA GLY A 37 -7.79 11.81 -5.40
C GLY A 37 -8.07 10.29 -5.40
N LYS A 38 -7.10 9.52 -4.87
CA LYS A 38 -7.04 8.05 -4.84
C LYS A 38 -6.77 7.34 -6.17
N LYS A 39 -6.63 8.05 -7.30
CA LYS A 39 -6.17 7.43 -8.56
C LYS A 39 -4.75 6.89 -8.38
N VAL A 40 -4.49 5.73 -8.98
CA VAL A 40 -3.14 5.19 -9.10
C VAL A 40 -2.55 5.67 -10.42
N LEU A 41 -1.31 6.14 -10.36
CA LEU A 41 -0.52 6.67 -11.48
C LEU A 41 0.84 5.96 -11.50
N THR A 42 1.52 6.01 -12.63
CA THR A 42 2.82 5.37 -12.85
C THR A 42 3.84 6.45 -13.17
N ILE A 43 4.90 6.55 -12.36
CA ILE A 43 5.95 7.56 -12.54
C ILE A 43 6.72 7.24 -13.83
N ASP A 44 6.74 8.18 -14.79
CA ASP A 44 7.48 8.04 -16.04
C ASP A 44 8.79 8.85 -16.05
N CYS A 45 8.86 9.91 -15.25
CA CYS A 45 10.01 10.80 -15.16
C CYS A 45 10.09 11.44 -13.77
N VAL A 46 11.32 11.53 -13.25
CA VAL A 46 11.65 12.16 -11.98
C VAL A 46 12.49 13.40 -12.28
N GLU A 47 11.98 14.57 -11.94
CA GLU A 47 12.68 15.85 -12.03
C GLU A 47 13.17 16.29 -10.65
N SER A 48 14.00 17.32 -10.56
CA SER A 48 14.51 17.80 -9.27
C SER A 48 13.40 18.21 -8.31
N ASP A 49 12.27 18.72 -8.81
CA ASP A 49 11.24 19.36 -7.97
C ASP A 49 9.85 18.74 -8.14
N TYR A 50 9.68 17.82 -9.10
CA TYR A 50 8.39 17.20 -9.39
C TYR A 50 8.54 15.85 -10.11
N TYR A 51 7.41 15.17 -10.28
CA TYR A 51 7.25 13.94 -11.03
C TYR A 51 6.31 14.17 -12.21
N ARG A 52 6.56 13.43 -13.29
CA ARG A 52 5.57 13.21 -14.36
C ARG A 52 5.09 11.76 -14.28
N VAL A 53 3.96 11.52 -14.94
CA VAL A 53 3.30 10.21 -14.95
C VAL A 53 2.83 9.85 -16.35
N GLU A 54 2.74 8.55 -16.63
CA GLU A 54 2.30 8.05 -17.93
C GLU A 54 0.85 8.47 -18.27
N GLU A 55 -0.02 8.58 -17.27
CA GLU A 55 -1.46 8.72 -17.48
C GLU A 55 -1.90 10.15 -17.82
N ASN A 56 -1.06 11.17 -17.59
CA ASN A 56 -1.41 12.57 -17.84
C ASN A 56 -0.18 13.50 -17.83
N ILE A 57 -0.36 14.68 -18.39
CA ILE A 57 0.68 15.70 -18.51
C ILE A 57 0.87 16.58 -17.26
N PHE A 58 0.23 16.26 -16.14
CA PHE A 58 0.37 17.09 -14.93
C PHE A 58 1.69 16.79 -14.22
N CYS A 59 2.27 17.82 -13.62
CA CYS A 59 3.39 17.69 -12.69
C CYS A 59 2.85 17.39 -11.29
N TRP A 60 3.52 16.51 -10.56
CA TRP A 60 3.11 16.09 -9.21
C TRP A 60 4.26 16.27 -8.23
N SER A 61 4.00 16.70 -7.00
CA SER A 61 5.00 16.76 -5.93
C SER A 61 4.87 15.61 -4.92
N ASP A 62 5.86 15.48 -4.04
CA ASP A 62 5.87 14.49 -2.95
C ASP A 62 4.65 14.65 -2.03
N GLU A 63 4.26 15.89 -1.72
CA GLU A 63 3.05 16.18 -0.92
C GLU A 63 1.74 15.74 -1.59
N MET A 64 1.70 15.60 -2.92
CA MET A 64 0.48 15.23 -3.66
C MET A 64 0.33 13.71 -3.84
N LEU A 65 1.43 12.97 -3.66
CA LEU A 65 1.51 11.53 -3.95
C LEU A 65 1.79 10.72 -2.69
N GLY A 66 1.37 9.47 -2.71
CA GLY A 66 1.77 8.45 -1.76
C GLY A 66 2.04 7.14 -2.48
N PRO A 67 2.65 6.15 -1.82
CA PRO A 67 2.82 4.82 -2.40
C PRO A 67 1.46 4.19 -2.76
N ALA A 68 1.34 3.59 -3.95
CA ALA A 68 0.10 2.91 -4.34
C ALA A 68 -0.06 1.55 -3.66
N GLU A 69 1.06 0.86 -3.44
CA GLU A 69 1.11 -0.40 -2.73
C GLU A 69 1.22 -0.15 -1.22
N LYS A 70 0.42 -0.92 -0.48
CA LYS A 70 0.47 -0.92 0.97
C LYS A 70 1.61 -1.81 1.42
N THR A 71 2.44 -1.28 2.29
CA THR A 71 3.55 -1.97 2.95
C THR A 71 3.36 -1.84 4.46
N LEU A 72 4.17 -2.55 5.23
CA LEU A 72 4.15 -2.41 6.68
C LEU A 72 4.59 -1.02 7.16
N ASP A 73 5.18 -0.19 6.29
CA ASP A 73 5.64 1.16 6.64
C ASP A 73 4.58 2.25 6.41
N ASN A 74 3.43 1.90 5.83
CA ASN A 74 2.41 2.89 5.43
C ASN A 74 0.96 2.44 5.75
N LEU A 75 0.82 1.58 6.76
CA LEU A 75 -0.48 1.07 7.21
C LEU A 75 -1.37 2.19 7.77
N CYS A 76 -2.67 2.01 7.64
CA CYS A 76 -3.70 2.87 8.17
C CYS A 76 -4.77 2.05 8.90
N ALA A 77 -5.54 2.70 9.77
CA ALA A 77 -6.69 2.07 10.39
C ALA A 77 -7.63 1.46 9.34
N GLY A 78 -8.02 0.21 9.56
CA GLY A 78 -8.83 -0.60 8.66
C GLY A 78 -8.05 -1.60 7.81
N ASP A 79 -6.75 -1.36 7.57
CA ASP A 79 -5.90 -2.28 6.81
C ASP A 79 -5.78 -3.63 7.53
N ASP A 80 -5.70 -4.72 6.75
CA ASP A 80 -5.51 -6.07 7.27
C ASP A 80 -4.07 -6.52 7.03
N ILE A 81 -3.51 -7.20 8.03
CA ILE A 81 -2.21 -7.83 7.96
C ILE A 81 -2.32 -9.28 8.38
N SER A 82 -1.41 -10.12 7.91
CA SER A 82 -1.38 -11.54 8.25
C SER A 82 -0.01 -12.01 8.67
N LYS A 83 -0.02 -13.07 9.49
CA LYS A 83 1.13 -13.93 9.72
C LYS A 83 0.64 -15.37 9.57
N GLY A 84 1.01 -16.03 8.48
CA GLY A 84 0.40 -17.31 8.10
C GLY A 84 -1.12 -17.13 7.91
N PHE A 85 -1.93 -17.98 8.56
CA PHE A 85 -3.40 -17.89 8.49
C PHE A 85 -4.03 -16.92 9.49
N GLY A 86 -3.23 -16.30 10.37
CA GLY A 86 -3.74 -15.37 11.36
C GLY A 86 -3.88 -13.96 10.78
N VAL A 87 -5.11 -13.51 10.56
CA VAL A 87 -5.42 -12.15 10.12
C VAL A 87 -5.66 -11.24 11.31
N ARG A 88 -5.09 -10.02 11.26
CA ARG A 88 -5.28 -8.96 12.25
C ARG A 88 -5.62 -7.67 11.54
N LYS A 89 -6.45 -6.84 12.16
CA LYS A 89 -6.81 -5.53 11.66
C LYS A 89 -5.98 -4.45 12.35
N VAL A 90 -5.50 -3.49 11.58
CA VAL A 90 -4.92 -2.24 12.10
C VAL A 90 -6.08 -1.37 12.59
N LEU A 91 -6.12 -1.07 13.89
CA LEU A 91 -7.18 -0.28 14.50
C LEU A 91 -6.83 1.19 14.56
N ALA A 92 -5.56 1.50 14.74
CA ALA A 92 -5.02 2.85 14.74
C ALA A 92 -3.57 2.84 14.22
N ALA A 93 -3.16 3.95 13.63
CA ALA A 93 -1.80 4.20 13.19
C ALA A 93 -1.36 5.56 13.73
N VAL A 94 -0.20 5.61 14.39
CA VAL A 94 0.46 6.83 14.86
C VAL A 94 1.91 6.71 14.42
N ASP A 95 2.31 7.56 13.47
CA ASP A 95 3.61 7.49 12.80
C ASP A 95 3.92 6.08 12.26
N ASP A 96 4.98 5.43 12.74
CA ASP A 96 5.42 4.09 12.36
C ASP A 96 4.89 2.99 13.31
N CYS A 97 3.99 3.33 14.22
CA CYS A 97 3.42 2.46 15.24
C CYS A 97 1.94 2.14 14.94
N TYR A 98 1.55 0.87 15.09
CA TYR A 98 0.24 0.35 14.73
C TYR A 98 -0.40 -0.42 15.88
N LEU A 99 -1.63 -0.02 16.26
CA LEU A 99 -2.46 -0.78 17.19
C LEU A 99 -3.17 -1.88 16.44
N LEU A 100 -2.92 -3.13 16.80
CA LEU A 100 -3.53 -4.28 16.15
C LEU A 100 -4.67 -4.87 16.99
N SER A 101 -5.66 -5.43 16.31
CA SER A 101 -6.66 -6.30 16.93
C SER A 101 -6.06 -7.66 17.32
N PRO A 102 -6.64 -8.44 18.24
CA PRO A 102 -6.38 -9.86 18.30
C PRO A 102 -6.76 -10.55 16.98
N ALA A 103 -6.19 -11.72 16.73
CA ALA A 103 -6.63 -12.58 15.63
C ALA A 103 -8.12 -12.89 15.78
N ASN A 104 -8.88 -12.83 14.68
CA ASN A 104 -10.32 -13.11 14.62
C ASN A 104 -11.23 -12.23 15.50
N LYS A 105 -10.73 -11.12 16.08
CA LYS A 105 -11.52 -10.16 16.87
C LYS A 105 -11.23 -8.72 16.45
N TYR A 106 -11.72 -8.34 15.27
CA TYR A 106 -11.30 -7.11 14.56
C TYR A 106 -11.77 -5.77 15.15
N THR A 107 -12.52 -5.77 16.25
CA THR A 107 -13.02 -4.55 16.92
C THR A 107 -12.41 -4.32 18.29
N VAL A 108 -11.58 -5.25 18.78
CA VAL A 108 -10.99 -5.19 20.12
C VAL A 108 -9.52 -4.81 20.00
N ALA A 109 -9.05 -3.87 20.81
CA ALA A 109 -7.64 -3.50 20.87
C ALA A 109 -6.78 -4.58 21.55
N SER A 110 -5.56 -4.79 21.05
CA SER A 110 -4.56 -5.67 21.67
C SER A 110 -3.28 -4.89 21.93
N ASN A 111 -2.26 -5.03 21.08
CA ASN A 111 -0.93 -4.50 21.31
C ASN A 111 -0.54 -3.53 20.19
N TRP A 112 0.34 -2.59 20.54
CA TRP A 112 1.05 -1.73 19.60
C TRP A 112 2.31 -2.41 19.10
N TYR A 113 2.65 -2.16 17.83
CA TYR A 113 3.89 -2.61 17.21
C TYR A 113 4.42 -1.55 16.26
N THR A 114 5.73 -1.40 16.18
CA THR A 114 6.40 -0.66 15.11
C THR A 114 6.37 -1.44 13.79
N ALA A 115 6.53 -0.75 12.66
CA ALA A 115 6.72 -1.38 11.36
C ALA A 115 7.88 -2.39 11.36
N ALA A 116 8.96 -2.09 12.09
CA ALA A 116 10.14 -2.95 12.21
C ALA A 116 9.83 -4.26 12.93
N GLU A 117 9.12 -4.20 14.08
CA GLU A 117 8.69 -5.40 14.81
C GLU A 117 7.76 -6.27 13.97
N LEU A 118 6.84 -5.67 13.20
CA LEU A 118 5.95 -6.42 12.30
C LEU A 118 6.74 -7.19 11.23
N LYS A 119 7.77 -6.56 10.64
CA LYS A 119 8.67 -7.20 9.67
C LYS A 119 9.46 -8.34 10.30
N GLU A 120 10.06 -8.12 11.46
CA GLU A 120 10.83 -9.14 12.20
C GLU A 120 9.95 -10.34 12.57
N MET A 121 8.70 -10.09 12.97
CA MET A 121 7.73 -11.13 13.24
C MET A 121 7.21 -11.85 11.99
N GLY A 122 7.53 -11.37 10.78
CA GLY A 122 7.09 -11.97 9.52
C GLY A 122 5.64 -11.69 9.16
N TYR A 123 5.09 -10.54 9.58
CA TYR A 123 3.79 -10.10 9.09
C TYR A 123 3.87 -9.63 7.64
N GLN A 124 2.74 -9.69 6.94
CA GLN A 124 2.58 -9.23 5.57
C GLN A 124 1.28 -8.44 5.44
N VAL A 125 1.24 -7.49 4.52
CA VAL A 125 0.03 -6.73 4.21
C VAL A 125 -0.92 -7.59 3.40
N LEU A 126 -2.19 -7.63 3.78
CA LEU A 126 -3.25 -8.24 2.98
C LEU A 126 -3.88 -7.20 2.06
N SER A 127 -4.04 -7.56 0.79
CA SER A 127 -4.77 -6.72 -0.15
C SER A 127 -6.25 -6.59 0.28
N PRO A 128 -6.90 -5.44 0.07
CA PRO A 128 -8.32 -5.30 0.39
C PRO A 128 -9.17 -6.37 -0.32
N GLY A 129 -10.03 -7.05 0.44
CA GLY A 129 -10.89 -8.13 -0.09
C GLY A 129 -10.18 -9.47 -0.31
N HIS A 130 -8.89 -9.57 0.01
CA HIS A 130 -8.13 -10.81 -0.01
C HIS A 130 -8.54 -11.73 1.14
N SER A 131 -9.07 -12.89 0.81
CA SER A 131 -9.33 -13.96 1.78
C SER A 131 -8.26 -15.05 1.65
N ILE A 132 -7.56 -15.34 2.75
CA ILE A 132 -6.58 -16.42 2.77
C ILE A 132 -7.34 -17.74 2.65
N THR A 133 -7.21 -18.40 1.50
CA THR A 133 -7.81 -19.70 1.23
C THR A 133 -6.73 -20.76 1.25
N PRO A 134 -6.62 -21.58 2.31
CA PRO A 134 -5.56 -22.58 2.41
C PRO A 134 -5.74 -23.67 1.35
N ILE A 135 -4.69 -23.95 0.59
CA ILE A 135 -4.53 -25.17 -0.20
C ILE A 135 -3.33 -25.95 0.32
N GLU A 136 -3.36 -27.27 0.17
CA GLU A 136 -2.26 -28.14 0.59
C GLU A 136 -1.53 -28.69 -0.63
N ILE A 137 -0.23 -28.47 -0.68
CA ILE A 137 0.67 -28.99 -1.72
C ILE A 137 1.83 -29.66 -1.00
N ASN A 138 2.04 -30.96 -1.25
CA ASN A 138 3.12 -31.74 -0.63
C ASN A 138 3.17 -31.63 0.92
N GLY A 139 2.01 -31.67 1.58
CA GLY A 139 1.90 -31.59 3.04
C GLY A 139 2.14 -30.20 3.64
N LYS A 140 2.30 -29.16 2.81
CA LYS A 140 2.45 -27.77 3.23
C LYS A 140 1.24 -26.97 2.82
N LYS A 141 0.79 -26.06 3.69
CA LYS A 141 -0.35 -25.18 3.42
C LYS A 141 0.12 -23.86 2.83
N TYR A 142 -0.54 -23.42 1.77
CA TYR A 142 -0.28 -22.19 1.04
C TYR A 142 -1.57 -21.38 0.89
N ASP A 143 -1.45 -20.07 0.73
CA ASP A 143 -2.58 -19.25 0.27
C ASP A 143 -2.79 -19.51 -1.23
N ARG A 144 -3.99 -19.96 -1.60
CA ARG A 144 -4.39 -20.24 -2.98
C ARG A 144 -4.05 -19.08 -3.92
N SER A 145 -4.39 -17.86 -3.52
CA SER A 145 -4.25 -16.67 -4.37
C SER A 145 -2.79 -16.34 -4.67
N GLU A 146 -1.89 -16.51 -3.70
CA GLU A 146 -0.44 -16.34 -3.88
C GLU A 146 0.13 -17.43 -4.79
N VAL A 147 -0.35 -18.67 -4.66
CA VAL A 147 0.04 -19.77 -5.56
C VAL A 147 -0.44 -19.50 -6.98
N GLU A 148 -1.71 -19.12 -7.17
CA GLU A 148 -2.27 -18.76 -8.48
C GLU A 148 -1.48 -17.62 -9.14
N LYS A 149 -1.12 -16.59 -8.37
CA LYS A 149 -0.29 -15.48 -8.84
C LYS A 149 1.12 -15.92 -9.24
N ALA A 150 1.73 -16.86 -8.51
CA ALA A 150 3.07 -17.36 -8.79
C ALA A 150 3.12 -18.27 -10.03
N ILE A 151 2.03 -18.96 -10.35
CA ILE A 151 1.95 -19.88 -11.50
C ILE A 151 1.24 -19.28 -12.72
N LYS A 152 0.74 -18.04 -12.63
CA LYS A 152 -0.07 -17.39 -13.68
C LYS A 152 0.63 -17.34 -15.06
N ASP A 153 1.96 -17.31 -15.07
CA ASP A 153 2.79 -17.21 -16.27
C ASP A 153 3.34 -18.59 -16.72
N LEU A 154 2.95 -19.67 -16.04
CA LEU A 154 3.30 -21.05 -16.42
C LEU A 154 2.25 -21.61 -17.39
N GLU A 155 2.70 -22.42 -18.35
CA GLU A 155 1.79 -23.13 -19.25
C GLU A 155 1.10 -24.30 -18.51
N PRO A 156 -0.23 -24.43 -18.59
CA PRO A 156 -0.93 -25.58 -18.05
C PRO A 156 -0.59 -26.85 -18.85
N ILE A 157 -0.50 -27.98 -18.14
CA ILE A 157 -0.36 -29.30 -18.77
C ILE A 157 -1.77 -29.88 -18.96
N GLU A 158 -2.09 -30.33 -20.18
CA GLU A 158 -3.34 -31.05 -20.50
C GLU A 158 -3.35 -32.49 -19.97
#